data_AF-A0A9E4KHA8-F1
#
_entry.id   AF-A0A9E4KHA8-F1
#
_cell.length_a   1.000
_cell.length_b   1.000
_cell.length_c   1.000
_cell.angle_alpha   90.00
_cell.angle_beta   90.00
_cell.angle_gamma   90.00
#
_symmetry.space_group_name_H-M   'P 1'
#
loop_
_entity.id
_entity.type
_entity.pdbx_description
1 polymer ?
#
loop_
_entity_poly.entity_id
_entity_poly.type
_entity_poly.pdbx_seq_one_letter_code
_entity_poly.pdbx_strand_id
1 'polypeptide(L)' 'MDDVYLRVVISRGAGYPLLDPRVTDKATLAVLLHDPAPPPETGSSYKAKGAGLRLKTAGVRKVPSESFEARVKSLNYLNN' A
#
# COMPACT_ATOMS: atom_id res chain seq x y z
N MET A 1 -5.01 -1.72 25.49
CA MET A 1 -5.29 -1.89 24.04
C MET A 1 -4.34 -0.91 23.38
N ASP A 2 -3.05 -1.27 23.32
CA ASP A 2 -1.98 -0.25 23.30
C ASP A 2 -1.20 -0.23 21.97
N ASP A 3 -1.25 -1.32 21.20
CA ASP A 3 -0.57 -1.44 19.91
C ASP A 3 -1.55 -1.27 18.74
N VAL A 4 -1.16 -0.48 17.74
CA VAL A 4 -1.94 -0.22 16.52
C VAL A 4 -1.05 -0.21 15.28
N TYR A 5 -1.57 -0.72 14.16
CA TYR A 5 -1.01 -0.45 12.84
C TYR A 5 -1.56 0.88 12.33
N LEU A 6 -0.66 1.82 12.02
CA LEU A 6 -1.01 3.15 11.53
C LEU A 6 -0.68 3.27 10.04
N ARG A 7 -1.67 3.62 9.23
CA ARG A 7 -1.52 3.91 7.80
C ARG A 7 -1.85 5.36 7.52
N VAL A 8 -0.83 6.13 7.15
CA VAL A 8 -1.00 7.51 6.66
C VAL A 8 -1.12 7.48 5.14
N VAL A 9 -2.14 8.15 4.61
CA VAL A 9 -2.35 8.32 3.16
C VAL A 9 -2.57 9.79 2.87
N ILE A 10 -1.86 10.31 1.88
CA ILE A 10 -2.11 11.63 1.31
C ILE A 10 -2.58 11.42 -0.13
N SER A 11 -3.75 11.94 -0.46
CA SER A 11 -4.28 11.97 -1.82
C SER A 11 -4.27 13.38 -2.37
N ARG A 12 -4.35 13.49 -3.71
CA ARG A 12 -4.46 14.79 -4.40
C ARG A 12 -5.64 15.61 -3.89
N GLY A 13 -6.73 14.96 -3.48
CA GLY A 13 -8.01 15.59 -3.16
C GLY A 13 -9.07 15.34 -4.22
N ALA A 14 -10.28 15.82 -3.98
CA ALA A 14 -11.35 15.80 -4.97
C ALA A 14 -11.18 16.96 -5.96
N GLY A 15 -11.44 16.71 -7.23
CA GLY A 15 -11.39 17.70 -8.31
C GLY A 15 -12.16 17.21 -9.51
N TYR A 16 -12.31 18.05 -10.53
CA TYR A 16 -12.90 17.64 -11.81
C TYR A 16 -12.15 16.42 -12.36
N PRO A 17 -12.83 15.42 -12.96
CA PRO A 17 -12.24 14.12 -13.33
C PRO A 17 -11.33 14.22 -14.56
N LEU A 18 -10.23 14.95 -14.41
CA LEU A 18 -9.12 15.04 -15.34
C LEU A 18 -7.83 14.71 -14.60
N LEU A 19 -6.83 14.24 -15.34
CA LEU A 19 -5.52 13.90 -14.79
C LEU A 19 -4.72 15.14 -14.35
N ASP A 20 -5.16 16.34 -14.73
CA ASP A 20 -4.48 17.59 -14.41
C ASP A 20 -4.55 17.90 -12.91
N PRO A 21 -3.43 17.84 -12.16
CA PRO A 21 -3.44 18.08 -10.73
C PRO A 21 -3.75 19.54 -10.35
N ARG A 22 -3.71 20.48 -11.30
CA ARG A 22 -3.96 21.91 -11.05
C ARG A 22 -5.43 22.23 -10.80
N VAL A 23 -6.34 21.30 -11.11
CA VAL A 23 -7.79 21.46 -10.86
C VAL A 23 -8.19 21.02 -9.45
N THR A 24 -7.22 20.65 -8.61
CA THR A 24 -7.46 20.23 -7.22
C THR A 24 -6.79 21.20 -6.25
N ASP A 25 -7.61 21.85 -5.43
CA ASP A 25 -7.14 22.96 -4.59
C ASP A 25 -6.66 22.50 -3.20
N LYS A 26 -7.05 21.29 -2.76
CA LYS A 26 -6.78 20.81 -1.40
C LYS A 26 -6.51 19.31 -1.35
N ALA A 27 -5.32 18.95 -0.89
CA ALA A 27 -4.96 17.56 -0.58
C ALA A 27 -5.81 16.99 0.56
N THR A 28 -6.03 15.69 0.55
CA THR A 28 -6.71 14.97 1.63
C THR A 28 -5.72 14.11 2.39
N LEU A 29 -5.64 14.30 3.70
CA LEU A 29 -4.90 13.46 4.63
C LEU A 29 -5.88 12.47 5.29
N ALA A 30 -5.58 11.18 5.18
CA ALA A 30 -6.28 10.13 5.89
C ALA A 30 -5.29 9.39 6.81
N VAL A 31 -5.66 9.24 8.08
CA VAL A 31 -4.92 8.47 9.08
C VAL A 31 -5.81 7.31 9.51
N LEU A 32 -5.43 6.10 9.11
CA LEU A 32 -6.18 4.89 9.43
C LEU A 32 -5.46 4.13 10.54
N LEU A 33 -6.22 3.71 11.55
CA LEU A 33 -5.75 2.86 12.63
C LEU A 33 -6.41 1.48 12.48
N HIS A 34 -5.59 0.43 12.50
CA HIS A 34 -6.04 -0.96 12.47
C HIS A 34 -5.41 -1.75 13.61
N ASP A 35 -6.07 -2.84 13.98
CA ASP A 35 -5.47 -3.87 14.83
C ASP A 35 -4.16 -4.35 14.18
N PRO A 36 -3.03 -4.36 14.92
CA PRO A 36 -1.74 -4.80 14.38
C PRO A 36 -1.70 -6.31 14.15
N ALA A 37 -2.65 -7.07 14.70
CA ALA A 37 -2.75 -8.49 14.46
C ALA A 37 -3.08 -8.73 12.98
N PRO A 38 -2.24 -9.50 12.25
CA PRO A 38 -2.55 -9.84 10.87
C PRO A 38 -3.83 -10.69 10.83
N PRO A 39 -4.67 -10.57 9.77
CA PRO A 39 -5.93 -11.29 9.66
C PRO A 39 -5.74 -12.80 9.89
N PRO A 40 -6.65 -13.51 10.58
CA PRO A 40 -6.46 -14.95 10.90
C PRO A 40 -6.11 -15.82 9.68
N GLU A 41 -6.66 -15.45 8.53
CA GLU A 41 -6.49 -16.06 7.21
C GLU A 41 -5.05 -15.99 6.67
N THR A 42 -4.32 -14.92 7.02
CA THR A 42 -2.97 -14.63 6.49
C THR A 42 -1.89 -14.58 7.59
N GLY A 43 -2.30 -14.26 8.82
CA GLY A 43 -1.49 -13.90 9.97
C GLY A 43 -0.97 -15.05 10.83
N SER A 44 -1.54 -16.23 10.70
CA SER A 44 -1.12 -17.43 11.44
C SER A 44 0.04 -18.20 10.78
N SER A 45 0.54 -17.75 9.63
CA SER A 45 1.33 -18.60 8.73
C SER A 45 2.77 -18.89 9.15
N TYR A 46 3.44 -18.02 9.94
CA TYR A 46 4.86 -18.23 10.28
C TYR A 46 5.11 -19.36 11.27
N LYS A 47 4.23 -19.51 12.28
CA LYS A 47 4.33 -20.59 13.27
C LYS A 47 3.58 -21.85 12.82
N ALA A 48 2.44 -21.71 12.13
CA ALA A 48 1.62 -22.85 11.71
C ALA A 48 2.17 -23.61 10.49
N LYS A 49 3.01 -22.99 9.64
CA LYS A 49 3.52 -23.60 8.39
C LYS A 49 5.01 -24.01 8.43
N GLY A 50 5.64 -23.94 9.60
CA GLY A 50 7.09 -24.14 9.78
C GLY A 50 7.88 -22.85 9.56
N ALA A 51 9.11 -22.77 10.08
CA ALA A 51 9.91 -21.56 10.04
C ALA A 51 10.14 -21.07 8.60
N GLY A 52 9.67 -19.85 8.31
CA GLY A 52 9.94 -19.14 7.05
C GLY A 52 8.77 -19.06 6.06
N LEU A 53 8.95 -18.26 5.01
CA LEU A 53 7.97 -18.08 3.94
C LEU A 53 8.39 -18.88 2.70
N ARG A 54 7.44 -19.56 2.06
CA ARG A 54 7.64 -20.15 0.73
C ARG A 54 7.40 -19.07 -0.32
N LEU A 55 8.36 -18.88 -1.22
CA LEU A 55 8.31 -17.85 -2.26
C LEU A 55 8.19 -18.48 -3.65
N LYS A 56 7.64 -17.73 -4.60
CA LYS A 56 7.61 -18.06 -6.04
C LYS A 56 7.97 -16.81 -6.83
N THR A 57 8.72 -16.98 -7.91
CA THR A 57 9.04 -15.88 -8.83
C THR A 57 7.81 -15.55 -9.68
N ALA A 58 7.43 -14.28 -9.74
CA ALA A 58 6.33 -13.84 -10.59
C ALA A 58 6.73 -13.83 -12.08
N GLY A 59 5.77 -14.13 -12.96
CA GLY A 59 5.97 -14.05 -14.43
C GLY A 59 5.98 -12.61 -14.96
N VAL A 60 5.49 -11.66 -14.17
CA VAL A 60 5.48 -10.23 -14.50
C VAL A 60 6.74 -9.53 -13.99
N ARG A 61 7.14 -8.47 -14.68
CA ARG A 61 8.25 -7.60 -14.25
C ARG A 61 7.74 -6.45 -13.40
N LYS A 62 8.64 -5.89 -12.59
CA LYS A 62 8.39 -4.66 -11.86
C LYS A 62 8.31 -3.48 -12.84
N VAL A 63 7.48 -2.48 -12.55
CA VAL A 63 7.48 -1.23 -13.33
C VAL A 63 8.88 -0.58 -13.26
N PRO A 64 9.47 -0.20 -14.40
CA PRO A 64 10.78 0.46 -14.42
C PRO A 64 10.76 1.82 -13.70
N SER A 65 11.87 2.20 -13.07
CA SER A 65 11.98 3.44 -12.28
C SER A 65 11.82 4.71 -13.10
N GLU A 66 12.17 4.66 -14.39
CA GLU A 66 11.99 5.74 -15.37
C GLU A 66 10.52 5.98 -15.73
N SER A 67 9.66 4.98 -15.55
CA SER A 67 8.21 5.09 -15.77
C SER A 67 7.47 5.42 -14.48
N PHE A 68 7.80 4.68 -13.40
CA PHE A 68 7.19 4.88 -12.10
C PHE A 68 8.22 4.65 -11.00
N GLU A 69 8.56 5.72 -10.27
CA GLU A 69 9.58 5.68 -9.24
C GLU A 69 9.17 4.75 -8.09
N ALA A 70 9.83 3.60 -7.99
CA ALA A 70 9.55 2.57 -6.98
C ALA A 70 9.80 3.05 -5.55
N ARG A 71 10.62 4.09 -5.35
CA ARG A 71 10.84 4.72 -4.04
C ARG A 71 9.63 5.53 -3.56
N VAL A 72 8.74 5.94 -4.46
CA VAL A 72 7.50 6.65 -4.09
C VAL A 72 6.43 5.63 -3.68
N LYS A 73 6.15 5.55 -2.38
CA LYS A 73 5.08 4.72 -1.80
C LYS A 73 3.70 5.35 -2.05
N SER A 74 3.26 5.31 -3.30
CA SER A 74 1.99 5.90 -3.78
C SER A 74 0.78 5.01 -3.53
N LEU A 75 -0.40 5.35 -4.07
CA LEU A 75 -1.56 4.46 -4.11
C LEU A 75 -1.58 3.54 -5.34
N ASN A 76 -0.63 3.67 -6.28
CA ASN A 76 -0.52 2.82 -7.46
C ASN A 76 0.16 1.49 -7.12
N TYR A 77 -0.61 0.59 -6.50
CA TYR A 77 -0.11 -0.66 -5.97
C TYR A 77 -0.31 -1.88 -6.87
N LEU A 78 -0.86 -1.71 -8.08
CA LEU A 78 -1.26 -2.80 -8.97
C LEU A 78 -0.12 -3.77 -9.36
N ASN A 79 1.13 -3.30 -9.31
CA ASN A 79 2.33 -4.09 -9.67
C ASN A 79 3.16 -4.49 -8.41
N ASN A 80 2.54 -4.66 -7.24
CA ASN A 80 3.18 -5.24 -6.05
C ASN A 80 2.72 -6.65 -5.81
#